data_AF-A0A0R3M4Y2-F1
#
_entry.id   AF-A0A0R3M4Y2-F1
#
_cell.length_a   1.000
_cell.length_b   1.000
_cell.length_c   1.000
_cell.angle_alpha   90.00
_cell.angle_beta   90.00
_cell.angle_gamma   90.00
#
_symmetry.space_group_name_H-M   'P 1'
#
loop_
_entity.id
_entity.type
_entity.pdbx_description
1 polymer ?
#
loop_
_entity_poly.entity_id
_entity_poly.type
_entity_poly.pdbx_seq_one_letter_code
_entity_poly.pdbx_strand_id
1 'polypeptide(L)'
;MKQNVRVPEVAQEPPKPAKKPKRAPPQRHRWLDQWLIAKGEPLRGLVAWVAVCVERIEKHEQKRLRARRADDQAKHLASIDAVVSNLAYAVLMPPETGRLAIRLGNLTSGMTRYDNPALGTKPLRKLIGLLEGTDFLSLNWSLQRGEVSSIAPTAWFVGKVREHAVSLADFGRHPNEEVILLTRNTRPSAENAEQGTHRERIDYTDTPETQAYRAALRWLNNFLAGSDIGFVDDGLEPRVDASNRALTRRFTILPEQPERFDQNGRLFGGFWMNLKSGRRENIRINGEPVATLDYSSMFTRLAYARLRATPPVGDLYAVDGAEGHRSGIKMAMNVFLFDAHSRRTKWPRELGVGVGSDPDALADPSSAAALFEARLPAGWTVGRTKKAILKRHPVLKEAWGKALGYQLMFEESRILLRALNALMDASIPALALHDGLLVQTSRSAAAKLFMEQAACEIAGMDIPVTAKD
;
A
#
# COMPACT_ATOMS: atom_id res chain seq x y z
N MET A 1 -9.97 -69.31 57.87
CA MET A 1 -9.41 -69.05 56.53
C MET A 1 -10.13 -67.85 55.93
N LYS A 2 -9.55 -66.66 56.04
CA LYS A 2 -10.11 -65.41 55.49
C LYS A 2 -9.43 -65.13 54.14
N GLN A 3 -10.27 -64.77 53.17
CA GLN A 3 -9.95 -64.61 51.75
C GLN A 3 -8.92 -63.48 51.53
N ASN A 4 -7.85 -63.80 50.79
CA ASN A 4 -6.90 -62.81 50.27
C ASN A 4 -7.52 -62.12 49.05
N VAL A 5 -7.97 -60.88 49.23
CA VAL A 5 -8.42 -60.00 48.16
C VAL A 5 -7.19 -59.48 47.41
N ARG A 6 -7.10 -59.84 46.13
CA ARG A 6 -6.05 -59.39 45.20
C ARG A 6 -6.46 -58.01 44.66
N VAL A 7 -5.71 -56.98 45.01
CA VAL A 7 -5.90 -55.62 44.47
C VAL A 7 -5.42 -55.58 43.02
N PRO A 8 -6.22 -55.11 42.05
CA PRO A 8 -5.78 -55.02 40.66
C PRO A 8 -4.80 -53.86 40.46
N GLU A 9 -3.68 -54.17 39.80
CA GLU A 9 -2.61 -53.26 39.44
C GLU A 9 -3.10 -52.26 38.38
N VAL A 10 -3.11 -50.96 38.72
CA VAL A 10 -3.53 -49.87 37.83
C VAL A 10 -2.42 -49.66 36.79
N ALA A 11 -2.68 -50.08 35.55
CA ALA A 11 -1.82 -49.78 34.41
C ALA A 11 -1.71 -48.25 34.24
N GLN A 12 -0.50 -47.71 34.40
CA GLN A 12 -0.20 -46.30 34.13
C GLN A 12 -0.29 -46.03 32.63
N GLU A 13 -1.14 -45.07 32.23
CA GLU A 13 -1.17 -44.56 30.86
C GLU A 13 0.21 -43.99 30.46
N PRO A 14 0.68 -44.23 29.22
CA PRO A 14 1.95 -43.67 28.76
C PRO A 14 1.89 -42.14 28.75
N PRO A 15 2.99 -41.45 29.10
CA PRO A 15 3.02 -40.00 29.15
C PRO A 15 2.65 -39.40 27.80
N LYS A 16 1.70 -38.46 27.81
CA LYS A 16 1.30 -37.69 26.61
C LYS A 16 2.55 -37.06 25.97
N PRO A 17 2.72 -37.17 24.64
CA PRO A 17 3.89 -36.62 23.97
C PRO A 17 3.98 -35.12 24.25
N ALA A 18 5.18 -34.66 24.63
CA ALA A 18 5.46 -33.26 24.88
C ALA A 18 4.99 -32.41 23.68
N LYS A 19 4.21 -31.35 23.95
CA LYS A 19 3.80 -30.41 22.90
C LYS A 19 5.07 -29.89 22.23
N LYS A 20 5.18 -30.09 20.91
CA LYS A 20 6.29 -29.56 20.11
C LYS A 20 6.47 -28.08 20.45
N PRO A 21 7.70 -27.61 20.70
CA PRO A 21 7.94 -26.20 20.99
C PRO A 21 7.32 -25.35 19.89
N LYS A 22 6.58 -24.31 20.28
CA LYS A 22 6.02 -23.34 19.33
C LYS A 22 7.20 -22.76 18.55
N ARG A 23 7.21 -22.98 17.24
CA ARG A 23 8.28 -22.52 16.35
C ARG A 23 8.41 -21.01 16.45
N ALA A 24 9.65 -20.52 16.37
CA ALA A 24 9.90 -19.10 16.21
C ALA A 24 9.13 -18.58 14.98
N PRO A 25 8.56 -17.36 15.04
CA PRO A 25 7.88 -16.79 13.90
C PRO A 25 8.86 -16.64 12.72
N PRO A 26 8.42 -16.88 11.47
CA PRO A 26 9.30 -16.78 10.32
C PRO A 26 9.78 -15.34 10.14
N GLN A 27 11.05 -15.18 9.75
CA GLN A 27 11.63 -13.88 9.46
C GLN A 27 10.95 -13.28 8.21
N ARG A 28 10.52 -12.01 8.29
CA ARG A 28 9.86 -11.32 7.19
C ARG A 28 10.87 -10.52 6.37
N HIS A 29 11.33 -11.10 5.26
CA HIS A 29 12.19 -10.38 4.32
C HIS A 29 11.38 -9.43 3.43
N ARG A 30 11.99 -8.33 2.98
CA ARG A 30 11.44 -7.47 1.92
C ARG A 30 11.35 -8.28 0.63
N TRP A 31 10.22 -8.24 -0.07
CA TRP A 31 10.08 -8.94 -1.35
C TRP A 31 10.96 -8.31 -2.44
N LEU A 32 11.51 -9.16 -3.31
CA LEU A 32 12.03 -8.72 -4.60
C LEU A 32 10.92 -8.00 -5.38
N ASP A 33 11.22 -6.81 -5.87
CA ASP A 33 10.31 -6.02 -6.68
C ASP A 33 10.45 -6.41 -8.15
N GLN A 34 9.51 -7.22 -8.63
CA GLN A 34 9.57 -7.79 -9.97
C GLN A 34 9.53 -6.77 -11.11
N TRP A 35 9.15 -5.53 -10.84
CA TRP A 35 9.02 -4.49 -11.87
C TRP A 35 10.09 -3.40 -11.74
N LEU A 36 11.04 -3.56 -10.81
CA LEU A 36 12.22 -2.70 -10.71
C LEU A 36 13.24 -3.07 -11.79
N ILE A 37 13.67 -2.08 -12.58
CA ILE A 37 14.58 -2.27 -13.71
C ILE A 37 15.63 -1.18 -13.80
N ALA A 38 16.64 -1.41 -14.66
CA ALA A 38 17.65 -0.44 -15.02
C ALA A 38 17.09 0.70 -15.88
N LYS A 39 17.32 1.94 -15.46
CA LYS A 39 16.96 3.17 -16.19
C LYS A 39 18.18 4.01 -16.55
N GLY A 40 19.08 4.25 -15.60
CA GLY A 40 20.27 5.07 -15.83
C GLY A 40 21.43 4.26 -16.42
N GLU A 41 22.33 4.94 -17.13
CA GLU A 41 23.48 4.31 -17.79
C GLU A 41 24.39 3.49 -16.84
N PRO A 42 24.70 3.95 -15.61
CA PRO A 42 25.41 3.15 -14.60
C PRO A 42 24.81 1.75 -14.38
N LEU A 43 23.50 1.69 -14.09
CA LEU A 43 22.83 0.43 -13.80
C LEU A 43 22.62 -0.41 -15.07
N ARG A 44 22.33 0.23 -16.21
CA ARG A 44 22.25 -0.46 -17.50
C ARG A 44 23.59 -1.12 -17.87
N GLY A 45 24.69 -0.42 -17.63
CA GLY A 45 26.04 -0.95 -17.82
C GLY A 45 26.30 -2.17 -16.96
N LEU A 46 25.96 -2.11 -15.67
CA LEU A 46 26.07 -3.26 -14.75
C LEU A 46 25.22 -4.44 -15.23
N VAL A 47 23.95 -4.22 -15.59
CA VAL A 47 23.05 -5.26 -16.10
C VAL A 47 23.59 -5.89 -17.38
N ALA A 48 24.04 -5.08 -18.34
CA ALA A 48 24.62 -5.56 -19.60
C ALA A 48 25.89 -6.40 -19.33
N TRP A 49 26.75 -5.94 -18.42
CA TRP A 49 27.95 -6.67 -18.02
C TRP A 49 27.61 -8.02 -17.38
N VAL A 50 26.64 -8.07 -16.44
CA VAL A 50 26.18 -9.35 -15.85
C VAL A 50 25.61 -10.28 -16.93
N ALA A 51 24.85 -9.74 -17.89
CA ALA A 51 24.32 -10.53 -19.00
C ALA A 51 25.44 -11.18 -19.84
N VAL A 52 26.51 -10.43 -20.15
CA VAL A 52 27.69 -11.00 -20.84
C VAL A 52 28.37 -12.09 -20.00
N CYS A 53 28.51 -11.89 -18.68
CA CYS A 53 29.05 -12.91 -17.78
C CYS A 53 28.21 -14.20 -17.82
N VAL A 54 26.89 -14.08 -17.65
CA VAL A 54 25.94 -15.20 -17.71
C VAL A 54 26.06 -15.96 -19.02
N GLU A 55 26.09 -15.26 -20.17
CA GLU A 55 26.23 -15.90 -21.47
C GLU A 55 27.56 -16.65 -21.65
N ARG A 56 28.67 -16.10 -21.12
CA ARG A 56 29.98 -16.76 -21.17
C ARG A 56 30.00 -18.04 -20.34
N ILE A 57 29.42 -18.02 -19.14
CA ILE A 57 29.36 -19.17 -18.25
C ILE A 57 28.51 -20.29 -18.88
N GLU A 58 27.33 -19.95 -19.41
CA GLU A 58 26.45 -20.94 -20.05
C GLU A 58 27.10 -21.63 -21.26
N LYS A 59 27.91 -20.89 -22.03
CA LYS A 59 28.70 -21.44 -23.15
C LYS A 59 29.82 -22.35 -22.64
N HIS A 60 30.57 -21.93 -21.62
CA HIS A 60 31.69 -22.69 -21.07
C HIS A 60 31.24 -24.01 -20.42
N GLU A 61 30.16 -23.98 -19.64
CA GLU A 61 29.64 -25.17 -18.96
C GLU A 61 28.83 -26.10 -19.89
N GLN A 62 28.78 -25.82 -21.20
CA GLN A 62 27.97 -26.53 -22.20
C GLN A 62 26.49 -26.70 -21.80
N LYS A 63 25.97 -25.86 -20.90
CA LYS A 63 24.60 -25.94 -20.39
C LYS A 63 23.55 -25.63 -21.46
N ARG A 64 23.95 -25.15 -22.64
CA ARG A 64 23.06 -24.80 -23.76
C ARG A 64 23.51 -25.41 -25.09
N LEU A 65 22.77 -26.41 -25.58
CA LEU A 65 23.02 -27.10 -26.86
C LEU A 65 22.47 -26.37 -28.09
N ARG A 66 21.58 -25.39 -27.92
CA ARG A 66 20.91 -24.66 -29.02
C ARG A 66 20.86 -23.16 -28.74
N ALA A 67 20.76 -22.33 -29.77
CA ALA A 67 20.50 -20.91 -29.60
C ALA A 67 19.13 -20.66 -28.96
N ARG A 68 19.02 -19.63 -28.10
CA ARG A 68 17.71 -19.17 -27.62
C ARG A 68 16.96 -18.53 -28.79
N ARG A 69 15.64 -18.71 -28.82
CA ARG A 69 14.76 -17.93 -29.70
C ARG A 69 14.76 -16.47 -29.25
N ALA A 70 14.43 -15.54 -30.14
CA ALA A 70 14.43 -14.11 -29.85
C ALA A 70 13.59 -13.76 -28.60
N ASP A 71 12.36 -14.28 -28.51
CA ASP A 71 11.49 -14.03 -27.36
C ASP A 71 12.04 -14.62 -26.05
N ASP A 72 12.66 -15.80 -26.11
CA ASP A 72 13.26 -16.44 -24.95
C ASP A 72 14.51 -15.67 -24.48
N GLN A 73 15.29 -15.13 -25.42
CA GLN A 73 16.43 -14.26 -25.13
C GLN A 73 15.97 -12.96 -24.48
N ALA A 74 14.92 -12.31 -25.03
CA ALA A 74 14.38 -11.08 -24.46
C ALA A 74 13.87 -11.27 -23.02
N LYS A 75 13.10 -12.35 -22.77
CA LYS A 75 12.65 -12.71 -21.41
C LYS A 75 13.81 -13.01 -20.48
N HIS A 76 14.86 -13.66 -20.97
CA HIS A 76 16.04 -13.97 -20.17
C HIS A 76 16.79 -12.69 -19.75
N LEU A 77 17.01 -11.76 -20.68
CA LEU A 77 17.62 -10.46 -20.39
C LEU A 77 16.77 -9.64 -19.40
N ALA A 78 15.45 -9.61 -19.57
CA ALA A 78 14.55 -8.95 -18.62
C ALA A 78 14.58 -9.59 -17.22
N SER A 79 14.79 -10.91 -17.14
CA SER A 79 14.96 -11.63 -15.88
C SER A 79 16.28 -11.24 -15.18
N ILE A 80 17.37 -11.12 -15.97
CA ILE A 80 18.67 -10.65 -15.47
C ILE A 80 18.55 -9.22 -14.95
N ASP A 81 17.94 -8.31 -15.72
CA ASP A 81 17.71 -6.92 -15.30
C ASP A 81 16.97 -6.86 -13.96
N ALA A 82 15.80 -7.51 -13.86
CA ALA A 82 15.01 -7.49 -12.63
C ALA A 82 15.80 -8.02 -11.41
N VAL A 83 16.56 -9.11 -11.56
CA VAL A 83 17.36 -9.68 -10.45
C VAL A 83 18.53 -8.76 -10.09
N VAL A 84 19.32 -8.30 -11.07
CA VAL A 84 20.49 -7.45 -10.86
C VAL A 84 20.08 -6.10 -10.30
N SER A 85 19.02 -5.48 -10.81
CA SER A 85 18.45 -4.24 -10.30
C SER A 85 18.03 -4.40 -8.84
N ASN A 86 17.34 -5.48 -8.46
CA ASN A 86 16.97 -5.70 -7.07
C ASN A 86 18.18 -5.92 -6.14
N LEU A 87 19.21 -6.64 -6.59
CA LEU A 87 20.44 -6.82 -5.82
C LEU A 87 21.18 -5.49 -5.65
N ALA A 88 21.34 -4.70 -6.72
CA ALA A 88 21.98 -3.39 -6.68
C ALA A 88 21.21 -2.42 -5.77
N TYR A 89 19.88 -2.43 -5.84
CA TYR A 89 19.03 -1.67 -4.93
C TYR A 89 19.22 -2.11 -3.47
N ALA A 90 19.37 -3.40 -3.20
CA ALA A 90 19.67 -3.88 -1.86
C ALA A 90 21.09 -3.53 -1.37
N VAL A 91 22.04 -3.19 -2.25
CA VAL A 91 23.32 -2.61 -1.85
C VAL A 91 23.16 -1.17 -1.39
N LEU A 92 22.37 -0.36 -2.12
CA LEU A 92 22.16 1.05 -1.79
C LEU A 92 21.18 1.25 -0.61
N MET A 93 20.12 0.44 -0.59
CA MET A 93 19.04 0.43 0.39
C MET A 93 18.88 -0.97 1.00
N PRO A 94 19.82 -1.41 1.87
CA PRO A 94 19.76 -2.73 2.49
C PRO A 94 18.44 -2.95 3.21
N PRO A 95 17.78 -4.09 2.98
CA PRO A 95 16.61 -4.47 3.76
C PRO A 95 17.03 -4.75 5.21
N GLU A 96 16.13 -4.57 6.17
CA GLU A 96 16.40 -4.78 7.61
C GLU A 96 17.04 -6.14 7.93
N THR A 97 16.66 -7.17 7.17
CA THR A 97 17.17 -8.54 7.34
C THR A 97 18.46 -8.83 6.55
N GLY A 98 18.95 -7.88 5.77
CA GLY A 98 20.04 -8.05 4.80
C GLY A 98 19.69 -8.92 3.58
N ARG A 99 18.47 -9.46 3.49
CA ARG A 99 18.04 -10.37 2.41
C ARG A 99 16.71 -9.93 1.78
N LEU A 100 16.52 -10.33 0.52
CA LEU A 100 15.26 -10.17 -0.22
C LEU A 100 14.55 -11.52 -0.34
N ALA A 101 13.25 -11.56 -0.07
CA ALA A 101 12.40 -12.71 -0.35
C ALA A 101 12.22 -12.89 -1.86
N ILE A 102 12.35 -14.14 -2.32
CA ILE A 102 12.16 -14.53 -3.72
C ILE A 102 11.40 -15.84 -3.80
N ARG A 103 10.37 -15.88 -4.65
CA ARG A 103 9.56 -17.10 -4.86
C ARG A 103 10.20 -17.98 -5.92
N LEU A 104 10.90 -19.03 -5.47
CA LEU A 104 11.50 -20.04 -6.36
C LEU A 104 10.68 -21.34 -6.45
N GLY A 105 9.66 -21.49 -5.61
CA GLY A 105 8.71 -22.61 -5.66
C GLY A 105 7.77 -22.52 -6.88
N ASN A 106 7.20 -23.66 -7.29
CA ASN A 106 6.22 -23.70 -8.36
C ASN A 106 5.01 -22.83 -7.99
N LEU A 107 4.52 -22.03 -8.94
CA LEU A 107 3.29 -21.28 -8.75
C LEU A 107 2.13 -22.27 -8.58
N THR A 108 1.28 -22.03 -7.57
CA THR A 108 0.05 -22.80 -7.34
C THR A 108 -1.07 -22.40 -8.30
N SER A 109 -0.94 -21.24 -8.93
CA SER A 109 -1.82 -20.67 -9.95
C SER A 109 -1.00 -20.22 -11.15
N GLY A 110 -1.64 -19.94 -12.29
CA GLY A 110 -0.97 -19.27 -13.40
C GLY A 110 -0.43 -17.89 -13.00
N MET A 111 0.45 -17.33 -13.84
CA MET A 111 0.80 -15.91 -13.74
C MET A 111 -0.43 -15.07 -14.04
N THR A 112 -0.59 -14.00 -13.27
CA THR A 112 -1.64 -13.00 -13.41
C THR A 112 -1.11 -11.81 -14.19
N ARG A 113 -1.98 -10.84 -14.52
CA ARG A 113 -1.55 -9.58 -15.13
C ARG A 113 -0.61 -8.75 -14.25
N TYR A 114 -0.58 -9.04 -12.95
CA TYR A 114 0.24 -8.34 -11.97
C TYR A 114 1.64 -8.94 -11.84
N ASP A 115 1.91 -10.07 -12.50
CA ASP A 115 3.20 -10.77 -12.45
C ASP A 115 4.08 -10.41 -13.65
N ASN A 116 5.38 -10.30 -13.42
CA ASN A 116 6.34 -10.08 -14.50
C ASN A 116 6.57 -11.39 -15.26
N PRO A 117 6.20 -11.49 -16.56
CA PRO A 117 6.35 -12.72 -17.34
C PRO A 117 7.81 -13.16 -17.52
N ALA A 118 8.79 -12.28 -17.32
CA ALA A 118 10.21 -12.62 -17.33
C ALA A 118 10.66 -13.41 -16.08
N LEU A 119 9.86 -13.42 -15.01
CA LEU A 119 10.18 -14.07 -13.74
C LEU A 119 9.44 -15.41 -13.56
N GLY A 120 9.25 -16.15 -14.64
CA GLY A 120 8.73 -17.52 -14.57
C GLY A 120 9.60 -18.42 -13.69
N THR A 121 8.97 -19.27 -12.86
CA THR A 121 9.67 -20.04 -11.82
C THR A 121 10.88 -20.82 -12.32
N LYS A 122 10.73 -21.57 -13.43
CA LYS A 122 11.80 -22.44 -13.95
C LYS A 122 13.00 -21.64 -14.49
N PRO A 123 12.82 -20.65 -15.39
CA PRO A 123 13.90 -19.76 -15.81
C PRO A 123 14.57 -19.03 -14.66
N LEU A 124 13.78 -18.45 -13.75
CA LEU A 124 14.29 -17.71 -12.61
C LEU A 124 15.17 -18.58 -11.71
N ARG A 125 14.71 -19.80 -11.37
CA ARG A 125 15.48 -20.75 -10.57
C ARG A 125 16.85 -21.06 -11.19
N LYS A 126 16.90 -21.27 -12.51
CA LYS A 126 18.15 -21.53 -13.23
C LYS A 126 19.09 -20.32 -13.17
N LEU A 127 18.56 -19.12 -13.39
CA LEU A 127 19.32 -17.88 -13.31
C LEU A 127 19.91 -17.67 -11.92
N ILE A 128 19.10 -17.81 -10.85
CA ILE A 128 19.59 -17.63 -9.49
C ILE A 128 20.69 -18.65 -9.15
N GLY A 129 20.54 -19.92 -9.52
CA GLY A 129 21.59 -20.92 -9.30
C GLY A 129 22.89 -20.62 -10.05
N LEU A 130 22.80 -20.02 -11.25
CA LEU A 130 23.97 -19.59 -12.01
C LEU A 130 24.68 -18.41 -11.33
N LEU A 131 23.91 -17.40 -10.88
CA LEU A 131 24.44 -16.23 -10.19
C LEU A 131 25.04 -16.58 -8.82
N GLU A 132 24.44 -17.53 -8.11
CA GLU A 132 25.01 -18.08 -6.87
C GLU A 132 26.35 -18.78 -7.12
N GLY A 133 26.41 -19.67 -8.12
CA GLY A 133 27.63 -20.38 -8.49
C GLY A 133 28.77 -19.49 -9.00
N THR A 134 28.49 -18.20 -9.24
CA THR A 134 29.47 -17.21 -9.71
C THR A 134 29.64 -16.03 -8.76
N ASP A 135 29.26 -16.22 -7.50
CA ASP A 135 29.45 -15.28 -6.39
C ASP A 135 28.80 -13.90 -6.62
N PHE A 136 27.75 -13.79 -7.44
CA PHE A 136 26.95 -12.56 -7.55
C PHE A 136 25.98 -12.41 -6.37
N LEU A 137 25.47 -13.52 -5.85
CA LEU A 137 24.48 -13.53 -4.76
C LEU A 137 24.70 -14.75 -3.85
N SER A 138 24.23 -14.65 -2.60
CA SER A 138 24.03 -15.81 -1.73
C SER A 138 22.55 -16.20 -1.71
N LEU A 139 22.23 -17.47 -1.95
CA LEU A 139 20.86 -17.98 -1.87
C LEU A 139 20.65 -18.74 -0.56
N ASN A 140 19.52 -18.51 0.07
CA ASN A 140 19.01 -19.32 1.16
C ASN A 140 17.74 -20.03 0.67
N TRP A 141 17.80 -21.35 0.58
CA TRP A 141 16.69 -22.17 0.12
C TRP A 141 15.70 -22.45 1.25
N SER A 142 14.45 -22.03 1.07
CA SER A 142 13.37 -22.52 1.92
C SER A 142 12.79 -23.82 1.38
N LEU A 143 12.86 -24.88 2.18
CA LEU A 143 12.10 -26.11 1.99
C LEU A 143 10.88 -26.16 2.92
N GLN A 144 10.65 -25.12 3.73
CA GLN A 144 9.62 -25.12 4.75
C GLN A 144 8.30 -24.54 4.22
N ARG A 145 7.20 -25.26 4.48
CA ARG A 145 5.86 -24.75 4.18
C ARG A 145 5.59 -23.47 4.98
N GLY A 146 5.32 -22.38 4.29
CA GLY A 146 5.07 -21.07 4.88
C GLY A 146 6.28 -20.13 4.87
N GLU A 147 7.45 -20.59 4.41
CA GLU A 147 8.64 -19.78 4.22
C GLU A 147 9.02 -19.74 2.74
N VAL A 148 9.67 -18.66 2.30
CA VAL A 148 10.15 -18.49 0.93
C VAL A 148 11.67 -18.34 0.92
N SER A 149 12.29 -18.74 -0.19
CA SER A 149 13.73 -18.55 -0.39
C SER A 149 14.09 -17.07 -0.31
N SER A 150 15.35 -16.78 0.02
CA SER A 150 15.84 -15.41 0.06
C SER A 150 17.24 -15.26 -0.54
N ILE A 151 17.52 -14.11 -1.14
CA ILE A 151 18.81 -13.79 -1.77
C ILE A 151 19.42 -12.54 -1.15
N ALA A 152 20.74 -12.42 -1.20
CA ALA A 152 21.47 -11.22 -0.80
C ALA A 152 22.67 -10.99 -1.72
N PRO A 153 23.05 -9.73 -1.98
CA PRO A 153 24.28 -9.44 -2.73
C PRO A 153 25.50 -9.93 -1.94
N THR A 154 26.50 -10.49 -2.63
CA THR A 154 27.80 -10.83 -2.04
C THR A 154 28.68 -9.60 -1.91
N ALA A 155 29.77 -9.70 -1.14
CA ALA A 155 30.77 -8.64 -1.06
C ALA A 155 31.38 -8.31 -2.44
N TRP A 156 31.57 -9.33 -3.28
CA TRP A 156 32.06 -9.15 -4.64
C TRP A 156 31.08 -8.34 -5.50
N PHE A 157 29.79 -8.68 -5.48
CA PHE A 157 28.77 -7.93 -6.23
C PHE A 157 28.61 -6.49 -5.71
N VAL A 158 28.72 -6.26 -4.40
CA VAL A 158 28.76 -4.91 -3.82
C VAL A 158 29.91 -4.09 -4.43
N GLY A 159 31.09 -4.68 -4.62
CA GLY A 159 32.21 -4.05 -5.32
C GLY A 159 31.85 -3.63 -6.75
N LYS A 160 31.12 -4.49 -7.48
CA LYS A 160 30.69 -4.20 -8.86
C LYS A 160 29.64 -3.09 -8.96
N VAL A 161 28.73 -2.99 -8.00
CA VAL A 161 27.79 -1.87 -7.90
C VAL A 161 28.53 -0.54 -7.71
N ARG A 162 29.58 -0.53 -6.88
CA ARG A 162 30.43 0.66 -6.65
C ARG A 162 31.28 1.02 -7.88
N GLU A 163 31.88 0.03 -8.54
CA GLU A 163 32.69 0.21 -9.76
C GLU A 163 31.89 0.86 -10.89
N HIS A 164 30.62 0.49 -11.04
CA HIS A 164 29.73 1.08 -12.05
C HIS A 164 29.13 2.42 -11.60
N ALA A 165 29.41 2.89 -10.38
CA ALA A 165 28.87 4.13 -9.80
C ALA A 165 27.33 4.20 -9.80
N VAL A 166 26.66 3.09 -9.50
CA VAL A 166 25.19 3.02 -9.45
C VAL A 166 24.64 3.88 -8.30
N SER A 167 23.61 4.66 -8.59
CA SER A 167 22.88 5.53 -7.68
C SER A 167 21.38 5.20 -7.68
N LEU A 168 20.62 5.76 -6.72
CA LEU A 168 19.16 5.56 -6.66
C LEU A 168 18.42 6.15 -7.89
N ALA A 169 19.01 7.14 -8.57
CA ALA A 169 18.43 7.71 -9.78
C ALA A 169 18.47 6.76 -11.00
N ASP A 170 19.29 5.70 -10.93
CA ASP A 170 19.47 4.76 -12.03
C ASP A 170 18.38 3.68 -12.12
N PHE A 171 17.44 3.66 -11.17
CA PHE A 171 16.34 2.70 -11.13
C PHE A 171 15.09 3.24 -11.82
N GLY A 172 14.29 2.33 -12.38
CA GLY A 172 13.02 2.65 -13.02
C GLY A 172 11.98 1.57 -12.80
N ARG A 173 10.76 1.86 -13.28
CA ARG A 173 9.66 0.89 -13.35
C ARG A 173 9.55 0.32 -14.75
N HIS A 174 9.29 -0.97 -14.83
CA HIS A 174 9.09 -1.64 -16.10
C HIS A 174 7.82 -1.12 -16.80
N PRO A 175 7.85 -0.81 -18.12
CA PRO A 175 6.71 -0.23 -18.82
C PRO A 175 5.43 -1.09 -18.80
N ASN A 176 5.59 -2.42 -18.71
CA ASN A 176 4.46 -3.35 -18.65
C ASN A 176 3.93 -3.60 -17.22
N GLU A 177 4.46 -2.91 -16.21
CA GLU A 177 3.87 -2.97 -14.88
C GLU A 177 2.41 -2.51 -14.94
N GLU A 178 1.52 -3.34 -14.39
CA GLU A 178 0.12 -2.97 -14.26
C GLU A 178 -0.02 -1.93 -13.15
N VAL A 179 -0.48 -0.73 -13.53
CA VAL A 179 -0.68 0.40 -12.61
C VAL A 179 -2.12 0.54 -12.14
N ILE A 180 -3.05 -0.20 -12.75
CA ILE A 180 -4.46 -0.28 -12.36
C ILE A 180 -4.74 -1.61 -11.66
N LEU A 181 -5.10 -1.50 -10.38
CA LEU A 181 -5.01 -2.58 -9.42
C LEU A 181 -6.40 -2.94 -8.90
N LEU A 182 -6.98 -4.07 -9.33
CA LEU A 182 -8.27 -4.56 -8.82
C LEU A 182 -8.07 -5.54 -7.67
N THR A 183 -8.86 -5.41 -6.60
CA THR A 183 -8.78 -6.31 -5.44
C THR A 183 -10.16 -6.66 -4.95
N ARG A 184 -10.43 -7.96 -4.74
CA ARG A 184 -11.62 -8.44 -4.04
C ARG A 184 -11.34 -8.48 -2.55
N ASN A 185 -12.15 -7.76 -1.79
CA ASN A 185 -12.08 -7.76 -0.33
C ASN A 185 -13.21 -8.62 0.23
N THR A 186 -12.86 -9.70 0.92
CA THR A 186 -13.80 -10.55 1.65
C THR A 186 -13.63 -10.28 3.13
N ARG A 187 -14.64 -9.66 3.74
CA ARG A 187 -14.66 -9.46 5.20
C ARG A 187 -14.95 -10.81 5.88
N PRO A 188 -14.29 -11.11 7.00
CA PRO A 188 -14.57 -12.33 7.74
C PRO A 188 -15.99 -12.31 8.31
N SER A 189 -16.62 -13.48 8.40
CA SER A 189 -17.88 -13.65 9.12
C SER A 189 -17.69 -13.39 10.63
N ALA A 190 -18.79 -13.25 11.36
CA ALA A 190 -18.74 -13.10 12.83
C ALA A 190 -17.97 -14.25 13.51
N GLU A 191 -18.00 -15.44 12.93
CA GLU A 191 -17.30 -16.64 13.42
C GLU A 191 -15.79 -16.61 13.18
N ASN A 192 -15.31 -15.81 12.21
CA ASN A 192 -13.88 -15.74 11.83
C ASN A 192 -13.30 -14.34 11.97
N ALA A 193 -13.90 -13.49 12.81
CA ALA A 193 -13.56 -12.07 12.92
C ALA A 193 -12.06 -11.79 13.19
N GLU A 194 -11.34 -12.74 13.79
CA GLU A 194 -9.90 -12.64 14.08
C GLU A 194 -9.00 -12.73 12.83
N GLN A 195 -9.50 -13.25 11.70
CA GLN A 195 -8.69 -13.52 10.50
C GLN A 195 -8.44 -12.27 9.63
N GLY A 196 -9.05 -11.13 9.96
CA GLY A 196 -8.93 -9.89 9.19
C GLY A 196 -9.58 -9.98 7.81
N THR A 197 -9.62 -8.86 7.08
CA THR A 197 -10.18 -8.84 5.71
C THR A 197 -9.23 -9.56 4.76
N HIS A 198 -9.70 -10.62 4.10
CA HIS A 198 -8.97 -11.27 3.01
C HIS A 198 -8.99 -10.39 1.77
N ARG A 199 -7.83 -10.21 1.13
CA ARG A 199 -7.65 -9.35 -0.05
C ARG A 199 -7.04 -10.15 -1.18
N GLU A 200 -7.76 -10.30 -2.27
CA GLU A 200 -7.34 -11.09 -3.44
C GLU A 200 -7.15 -10.19 -4.65
N ARG A 201 -6.02 -10.32 -5.35
CA ARG A 201 -5.79 -9.67 -6.65
C ARG A 201 -6.61 -10.35 -7.73
N ILE A 202 -7.35 -9.56 -8.51
CA ILE A 202 -8.25 -10.07 -9.54
C ILE A 202 -7.75 -9.62 -10.90
N ASP A 203 -7.53 -10.58 -11.81
CA ASP A 203 -7.36 -10.27 -13.23
C ASP A 203 -8.67 -9.74 -13.79
N TYR A 204 -8.58 -8.86 -14.79
CA TYR A 204 -9.74 -8.22 -15.40
C TYR A 204 -9.53 -8.06 -16.89
N THR A 205 -10.60 -7.88 -17.66
CA THR A 205 -10.47 -7.58 -19.09
C THR A 205 -10.26 -6.08 -19.29
N ASP A 206 -9.37 -5.71 -20.21
CA ASP A 206 -9.16 -4.31 -20.56
C ASP A 206 -10.43 -3.72 -21.20
N THR A 207 -10.81 -2.52 -20.76
CA THR A 207 -11.95 -1.75 -21.25
C THR A 207 -11.45 -0.35 -21.65
N PRO A 208 -12.22 0.43 -22.43
CA PRO A 208 -11.87 1.82 -22.71
C PRO A 208 -11.63 2.63 -21.43
N GLU A 209 -12.40 2.36 -20.37
CA GLU A 209 -12.25 2.99 -19.06
C GLU A 209 -10.92 2.64 -18.39
N THR A 210 -10.56 1.35 -18.30
CA THR A 210 -9.30 0.94 -17.63
C THR A 210 -8.07 1.39 -18.41
N GLN A 211 -8.16 1.42 -19.75
CA GLN A 211 -7.12 1.99 -20.61
C GLN A 211 -6.95 3.49 -20.39
N ALA A 212 -8.05 4.26 -20.29
CA ALA A 212 -8.00 5.69 -19.97
C ALA A 212 -7.38 5.95 -18.59
N TYR A 213 -7.77 5.17 -17.57
CA TYR A 213 -7.14 5.26 -16.24
C TYR A 213 -5.64 4.94 -16.28
N ARG A 214 -5.24 3.92 -17.05
CA ARG A 214 -3.84 3.55 -17.21
C ARG A 214 -3.05 4.67 -17.89
N ALA A 215 -3.59 5.26 -18.96
CA ALA A 215 -2.96 6.37 -19.67
C ALA A 215 -2.78 7.59 -18.76
N ALA A 216 -3.85 8.01 -18.06
CA ALA A 216 -3.80 9.14 -17.13
C ALA A 216 -2.78 8.93 -16.00
N LEU A 217 -2.75 7.73 -15.41
CA LEU A 217 -1.82 7.43 -14.33
C LEU A 217 -0.36 7.33 -14.82
N ARG A 218 -0.13 6.78 -16.01
CA ARG A 218 1.22 6.77 -16.62
C ARG A 218 1.70 8.19 -16.92
N TRP A 219 0.81 9.06 -17.39
CA TRP A 219 1.15 10.47 -17.60
C TRP A 219 1.55 11.15 -16.29
N LEU A 220 0.76 10.99 -15.21
CA LEU A 220 1.10 11.48 -13.88
C LEU A 220 2.44 10.93 -13.38
N ASN A 221 2.66 9.62 -13.49
CA ASN A 221 3.93 9.00 -13.07
C ASN A 221 5.13 9.53 -13.85
N ASN A 222 4.99 9.75 -15.16
CA ASN A 222 6.05 10.32 -15.99
C ASN A 222 6.36 11.76 -15.58
N PHE A 223 5.33 12.57 -15.32
CA PHE A 223 5.49 13.95 -14.84
C PHE A 223 6.23 13.99 -13.49
N LEU A 224 5.84 13.15 -12.52
CA LEU A 224 6.52 13.05 -11.22
C LEU A 224 7.96 12.51 -11.34
N ALA A 225 8.20 11.57 -12.26
CA ALA A 225 9.54 11.04 -12.52
C ALA A 225 10.49 12.09 -13.11
N GLY A 226 9.97 13.08 -13.85
CA GLY A 226 10.74 14.19 -14.40
C GLY A 226 10.82 15.44 -13.51
N SER A 227 10.05 15.50 -12.43
CA SER A 227 10.00 16.65 -11.52
C SER A 227 11.19 16.67 -10.55
N ASP A 228 11.60 17.85 -10.10
CA ASP A 228 12.56 17.99 -8.99
C ASP A 228 11.85 17.75 -7.66
N ILE A 229 11.98 16.53 -7.13
CA ILE A 229 11.40 16.11 -5.85
C ILE A 229 12.51 15.45 -5.04
N GLY A 230 12.86 16.10 -3.95
CA GLY A 230 13.92 15.67 -3.04
C GLY A 230 13.39 15.30 -1.66
N PHE A 231 14.27 14.71 -0.87
CA PHE A 231 14.10 14.51 0.56
C PHE A 231 15.40 14.94 1.24
N VAL A 232 15.30 15.87 2.19
CA VAL A 232 16.44 16.24 3.04
C VAL A 232 16.63 15.13 4.06
N ASP A 233 17.81 14.51 4.07
CA ASP A 233 18.09 13.42 4.99
C ASP A 233 17.92 13.89 6.44
N ASP A 234 17.11 13.15 7.20
CA ASP A 234 16.81 13.41 8.59
C ASP A 234 17.58 12.48 9.54
N GLY A 235 18.43 11.60 9.00
CA GLY A 235 19.21 10.63 9.78
C GLY A 235 18.36 9.54 10.42
N LEU A 236 17.08 9.40 10.04
CA LEU A 236 16.15 8.43 10.62
C LEU A 236 15.97 7.19 9.73
N GLU A 237 15.82 6.04 10.38
CA GLU A 237 15.40 4.80 9.73
C GLU A 237 13.85 4.65 9.69
N PRO A 238 13.29 4.04 8.63
CA PRO A 238 13.98 3.61 7.42
C PRO A 238 14.43 4.80 6.58
N ARG A 239 15.63 4.71 5.96
CA ARG A 239 16.09 5.70 4.98
C ARG A 239 15.07 5.91 3.85
N VAL A 240 15.06 7.12 3.29
CA VAL A 240 14.09 7.52 2.26
C VAL A 240 14.73 7.51 0.88
N ASP A 241 14.15 6.75 -0.04
CA ASP A 241 14.45 6.83 -1.47
C ASP A 241 13.46 7.78 -2.15
N ALA A 242 13.89 9.02 -2.40
CA ALA A 242 13.08 10.04 -3.06
C ALA A 242 12.84 9.74 -4.55
N SER A 243 13.57 8.79 -5.17
CA SER A 243 13.35 8.38 -6.56
C SER A 243 12.13 7.45 -6.71
N ASN A 244 11.69 6.81 -5.62
CA ASN A 244 10.51 5.97 -5.59
C ASN A 244 9.23 6.83 -5.60
N ARG A 245 8.79 7.24 -6.79
CA ARG A 245 7.67 8.17 -7.00
C ARG A 245 6.46 7.54 -7.70
N ALA A 246 6.57 6.27 -8.07
CA ALA A 246 5.54 5.60 -8.87
C ALA A 246 4.24 5.41 -8.09
N LEU A 247 3.13 5.77 -8.72
CA LEU A 247 1.79 5.61 -8.20
C LEU A 247 1.04 4.50 -8.95
N THR A 248 0.17 3.85 -8.20
CA THR A 248 -0.81 2.86 -8.64
C THR A 248 -2.20 3.35 -8.28
N ARG A 249 -3.22 3.03 -9.08
CA ARG A 249 -4.63 3.32 -8.76
C ARG A 249 -5.32 2.03 -8.37
N ARG A 250 -5.86 1.99 -7.14
CA ARG A 250 -6.40 0.74 -6.56
C ARG A 250 -7.91 0.77 -6.45
N PHE A 251 -8.54 -0.18 -7.10
CA PHE A 251 -9.98 -0.41 -7.08
C PHE A 251 -10.30 -1.60 -6.17
N THR A 252 -11.50 -1.60 -5.62
CA THR A 252 -11.94 -2.64 -4.69
C THR A 252 -13.32 -3.12 -5.07
N ILE A 253 -13.52 -4.43 -5.07
CA ILE A 253 -14.85 -5.05 -5.20
C ILE A 253 -15.15 -5.89 -3.96
N LEU A 254 -16.44 -6.00 -3.63
CA LEU A 254 -16.93 -6.83 -2.53
C LEU A 254 -17.21 -8.27 -3.02
N PRO A 255 -17.49 -9.22 -2.12
CA PRO A 255 -17.85 -10.58 -2.52
C PRO A 255 -19.05 -10.55 -3.47
N GLU A 256 -19.04 -11.48 -4.44
CA GLU A 256 -20.11 -11.67 -5.43
C GLU A 256 -20.33 -10.50 -6.41
N GLN A 257 -19.59 -9.39 -6.28
CA GLN A 257 -19.65 -8.31 -7.26
C GLN A 257 -18.87 -8.68 -8.53
N PRO A 258 -19.39 -8.32 -9.72
CA PRO A 258 -18.62 -8.40 -10.96
C PRO A 258 -17.47 -7.38 -10.94
N GLU A 259 -16.57 -7.50 -11.92
CA GLU A 259 -15.54 -6.51 -12.18
C GLU A 259 -16.17 -5.11 -12.35
N ARG A 260 -15.66 -4.14 -11.60
CA ARG A 260 -16.11 -2.74 -11.64
C ARG A 260 -14.99 -1.81 -11.15
N PHE A 261 -15.00 -0.58 -11.65
CA PHE A 261 -13.94 0.41 -11.42
C PHE A 261 -14.48 1.74 -10.86
N ASP A 262 -15.61 1.69 -10.16
CA ASP A 262 -16.28 2.81 -9.52
C ASP A 262 -16.32 2.68 -7.98
N GLN A 263 -15.43 1.86 -7.43
CA GLN A 263 -15.27 1.62 -6.00
C GLN A 263 -13.80 1.72 -5.60
N ASN A 264 -13.52 2.51 -4.57
CA ASN A 264 -12.19 2.94 -4.14
C ASN A 264 -11.48 3.87 -5.14
N GLY A 265 -10.62 3.37 -6.03
CA GLY A 265 -9.93 4.19 -7.04
C GLY A 265 -8.87 5.16 -6.51
N ARG A 266 -8.50 5.12 -5.23
CA ARG A 266 -7.44 5.99 -4.67
C ARG A 266 -6.06 5.66 -5.24
N LEU A 267 -5.19 6.67 -5.21
CA LEU A 267 -3.77 6.54 -5.55
C LEU A 267 -2.98 5.97 -4.37
N PHE A 268 -2.00 5.12 -4.67
CA PHE A 268 -1.10 4.49 -3.72
C PHE A 268 0.29 4.34 -4.32
N GLY A 269 1.33 4.47 -3.49
CA GLY A 269 2.73 4.43 -3.92
C GLY A 269 3.41 5.74 -3.56
N GLY A 270 4.55 6.01 -4.16
CA GLY A 270 5.37 7.16 -3.79
C GLY A 270 5.96 7.04 -2.37
N PHE A 271 7.18 7.50 -2.20
CA PHE A 271 7.85 7.42 -0.90
C PHE A 271 7.11 8.20 0.19
N TRP A 272 6.47 9.32 -0.18
CA TRP A 272 5.82 10.26 0.75
C TRP A 272 4.58 9.70 1.45
N MET A 273 3.84 8.76 0.84
CA MET A 273 2.60 8.24 1.42
C MET A 273 2.84 7.42 2.70
N ASN A 274 3.97 6.70 2.77
CA ASN A 274 4.32 5.87 3.93
C ASN A 274 5.15 6.63 4.98
N LEU A 275 5.54 7.88 4.71
CA LEU A 275 6.22 8.70 5.70
C LEU A 275 5.26 9.06 6.83
N LYS A 276 5.77 8.97 8.06
CA LYS A 276 5.14 9.59 9.23
C LYS A 276 4.99 11.09 8.98
N SER A 277 3.92 11.69 9.50
CA SER A 277 3.59 13.10 9.22
C SER A 277 4.76 14.04 9.45
N GLY A 278 5.48 13.92 10.57
CA GLY A 278 6.64 14.77 10.86
C GLY A 278 7.76 14.66 9.83
N ARG A 279 8.01 13.47 9.27
CA ARG A 279 9.08 13.31 8.25
C ARG A 279 8.73 13.97 6.92
N ARG A 280 7.45 14.28 6.65
CA ARG A 280 7.04 14.90 5.37
C ARG A 280 7.55 16.33 5.25
N GLU A 281 7.87 17.00 6.36
CA GLU A 281 8.47 18.34 6.37
C GLU A 281 9.85 18.39 5.67
N ASN A 282 10.51 17.24 5.54
CA ASN A 282 11.80 17.09 4.86
C ASN A 282 11.67 16.90 3.34
N ILE A 283 10.46 16.79 2.81
CA ILE A 283 10.24 16.75 1.37
C ILE A 283 10.55 18.13 0.78
N ARG A 284 11.20 18.15 -0.38
CA ARG A 284 11.40 19.35 -1.19
C ARG A 284 10.82 19.14 -2.57
N ILE A 285 10.14 20.16 -3.09
CA ILE A 285 9.68 20.21 -4.48
C ILE A 285 10.28 21.46 -5.10
N ASN A 286 11.06 21.31 -6.18
CA ASN A 286 11.87 22.38 -6.77
C ASN A 286 12.72 23.12 -5.71
N GLY A 287 13.32 22.38 -4.77
CA GLY A 287 14.09 22.93 -3.66
C GLY A 287 13.29 23.57 -2.51
N GLU A 288 11.97 23.75 -2.63
CA GLU A 288 11.14 24.41 -1.61
C GLU A 288 10.48 23.44 -0.63
N PRO A 289 10.25 23.83 0.65
CA PRO A 289 9.38 23.09 1.57
C PRO A 289 7.96 22.91 1.05
N VAL A 290 7.29 21.86 1.52
CA VAL A 290 5.93 21.53 1.10
C VAL A 290 4.89 21.99 2.12
N ALA A 291 3.76 22.51 1.61
CA ALA A 291 2.54 22.68 2.39
C ALA A 291 1.62 21.48 2.19
N THR A 292 0.85 21.11 3.22
CA THR A 292 -0.15 20.04 3.14
C THR A 292 -1.54 20.64 2.96
N LEU A 293 -2.21 20.27 1.86
CA LEU A 293 -3.59 20.68 1.57
C LEU A 293 -4.53 19.49 1.68
N ASP A 294 -5.61 19.63 2.46
CA ASP A 294 -6.60 18.57 2.69
C ASP A 294 -8.03 19.09 2.47
N TYR A 295 -8.90 18.29 1.86
CA TYR A 295 -10.34 18.59 1.83
C TYR A 295 -10.96 18.44 3.23
N SER A 296 -11.73 19.44 3.64
CA SER A 296 -12.39 19.45 4.94
C SER A 296 -13.65 18.58 4.98
N SER A 297 -13.64 17.54 5.81
CA SER A 297 -14.79 16.64 6.04
C SER A 297 -15.28 15.98 4.75
N MET A 298 -14.34 15.56 3.90
CA MET A 298 -14.54 15.11 2.52
C MET A 298 -15.70 14.13 2.35
N PHE A 299 -15.68 12.99 3.04
CA PHE A 299 -16.71 11.96 2.92
C PHE A 299 -18.11 12.42 3.29
N THR A 300 -18.24 13.20 4.38
CA THR A 300 -19.54 13.70 4.79
C THR A 300 -20.08 14.66 3.73
N ARG A 301 -19.25 15.56 3.20
CA ARG A 301 -19.64 16.48 2.12
C ARG A 301 -20.00 15.76 0.83
N LEU A 302 -19.24 14.74 0.44
CA LEU A 302 -19.60 13.91 -0.71
C LEU A 302 -20.91 13.16 -0.51
N ALA A 303 -21.22 12.70 0.71
CA ALA A 303 -22.52 12.12 1.01
C ALA A 303 -23.66 13.14 0.84
N TYR A 304 -23.45 14.40 1.27
CA TYR A 304 -24.39 15.50 1.02
C TYR A 304 -24.56 15.78 -0.48
N ALA A 305 -23.46 15.89 -1.22
CA ALA A 305 -23.48 16.10 -2.67
C ALA A 305 -24.25 14.98 -3.40
N ARG A 306 -24.00 13.72 -3.02
CA ARG A 306 -24.71 12.56 -3.58
C ARG A 306 -26.21 12.60 -3.34
N LEU A 307 -26.63 13.15 -2.20
CA LEU A 307 -28.02 13.34 -1.81
C LEU A 307 -28.60 14.67 -2.30
N ARG A 308 -27.84 15.45 -3.08
CA ARG A 308 -28.22 16.78 -3.59
C ARG A 308 -28.71 17.72 -2.49
N ALA A 309 -28.01 17.67 -1.34
CA ALA A 309 -28.33 18.46 -0.17
C ALA A 309 -27.16 19.34 0.24
N THR A 310 -27.46 20.48 0.88
CA THR A 310 -26.45 21.42 1.37
C THR A 310 -26.03 21.04 2.80
N PRO A 311 -24.73 20.87 3.09
CA PRO A 311 -24.26 20.63 4.45
C PRO A 311 -24.49 21.86 5.34
N PRO A 312 -24.79 21.69 6.65
CA PRO A 312 -24.91 22.81 7.58
C PRO A 312 -23.57 23.55 7.71
N VAL A 313 -23.65 24.84 8.08
CA VAL A 313 -22.47 25.68 8.31
C VAL A 313 -21.67 25.18 9.54
N GLY A 314 -20.35 25.36 9.49
CA GLY A 314 -19.43 25.02 10.56
C GLY A 314 -18.90 23.58 10.47
N ASP A 315 -18.42 23.06 11.59
CA ASP A 315 -17.88 21.70 11.66
C ASP A 315 -19.00 20.66 11.55
N LEU A 316 -18.86 19.75 10.59
CA LEU A 316 -19.83 18.67 10.35
C LEU A 316 -19.76 17.57 11.41
N TYR A 317 -18.73 17.56 12.26
CA TYR A 317 -18.61 16.58 13.34
C TYR A 317 -18.93 17.16 14.73
N ALA A 318 -19.27 18.45 14.82
CA ALA A 318 -19.74 19.07 16.06
C ALA A 318 -21.20 18.68 16.33
N VAL A 319 -21.41 17.59 17.09
CA VAL A 319 -22.73 17.05 17.43
C VAL A 319 -23.03 17.28 18.91
N ASP A 320 -24.22 17.81 19.22
CA ASP A 320 -24.67 18.08 20.59
C ASP A 320 -24.46 16.88 21.53
N GLY A 321 -23.84 17.12 22.68
CA GLY A 321 -23.57 16.12 23.71
C GLY A 321 -22.33 15.26 23.47
N ALA A 322 -21.59 15.51 22.40
CA ALA A 322 -20.31 14.90 22.07
C ALA A 322 -19.18 15.95 21.96
N GLU A 323 -19.29 17.04 22.72
CA GLU A 323 -18.27 18.08 22.82
C GLU A 323 -16.93 17.45 23.22
N GLY A 324 -15.84 17.85 22.55
CA GLY A 324 -14.53 17.25 22.74
C GLY A 324 -14.37 15.83 22.18
N HIS A 325 -15.32 15.28 21.42
CA HIS A 325 -15.26 13.91 20.88
C HIS A 325 -15.46 13.88 19.34
N ARG A 326 -14.89 14.87 18.66
CA ARG A 326 -14.96 15.05 17.21
C ARG A 326 -14.45 13.81 16.46
N SER A 327 -13.36 13.20 16.93
CA SER A 327 -12.76 12.00 16.34
C SER A 327 -13.76 10.84 16.27
N GLY A 328 -14.50 10.61 17.37
CA GLY A 328 -15.48 9.53 17.45
C GLY A 328 -16.70 9.77 16.58
N ILE A 329 -17.19 11.01 16.48
CA ILE A 329 -18.28 11.35 15.55
C ILE A 329 -17.83 11.15 14.10
N LYS A 330 -16.62 11.59 13.73
CA LYS A 330 -16.05 11.36 12.40
C LYS A 330 -15.95 9.86 12.09
N MET A 331 -15.42 9.07 13.01
CA MET A 331 -15.30 7.62 12.81
C MET A 331 -16.68 6.95 12.73
N ALA A 332 -17.63 7.32 13.59
CA ALA A 332 -18.99 6.81 13.56
C ALA A 332 -19.70 7.09 12.23
N MET A 333 -19.61 8.33 11.71
CA MET A 333 -20.17 8.68 10.40
C MET A 333 -19.55 7.84 9.28
N ASN A 334 -18.22 7.69 9.26
CA ASN A 334 -17.54 6.84 8.28
C ASN A 334 -18.01 5.39 8.37
N VAL A 335 -18.09 4.83 9.58
CA VAL A 335 -18.60 3.46 9.81
C VAL A 335 -19.99 3.29 9.20
N PHE A 336 -20.92 4.23 9.43
CA PHE A 336 -22.27 4.15 8.88
C PHE A 336 -22.32 4.26 7.35
N LEU A 337 -21.39 5.00 6.73
CA LEU A 337 -21.26 5.09 5.27
C LEU A 337 -20.73 3.79 4.64
N PHE A 338 -19.89 3.03 5.35
CA PHE A 338 -19.36 1.74 4.87
C PHE A 338 -20.22 0.54 5.20
N ASP A 339 -21.21 0.67 6.08
CA ASP A 339 -22.11 -0.41 6.42
C ASP A 339 -23.06 -0.72 5.26
N ALA A 340 -23.17 -2.01 4.93
CA ALA A 340 -24.13 -2.54 3.96
C ALA A 340 -25.54 -2.74 4.56
N HIS A 341 -25.70 -2.48 5.87
CA HIS A 341 -26.99 -2.58 6.55
C HIS A 341 -27.09 -1.62 7.73
N SER A 342 -28.31 -1.21 8.09
CA SER A 342 -28.55 -0.25 9.17
C SER A 342 -28.57 -0.84 10.60
N ARG A 343 -28.20 -2.13 10.78
CA ARG A 343 -28.39 -2.91 12.02
C ARG A 343 -27.15 -3.03 12.92
N ARG A 344 -26.14 -2.18 12.77
CA ARG A 344 -24.94 -2.24 13.61
C ARG A 344 -25.29 -2.10 15.09
N THR A 345 -24.76 -3.01 15.92
CA THR A 345 -24.95 -3.01 17.38
C THR A 345 -23.67 -2.76 18.17
N LYS A 346 -22.48 -2.93 17.56
CA LYS A 346 -21.18 -2.75 18.19
C LYS A 346 -20.27 -1.83 17.39
N TRP A 347 -19.45 -1.08 18.10
CA TRP A 347 -18.39 -0.26 17.52
C TRP A 347 -17.16 -1.08 17.16
N PRO A 348 -16.36 -0.62 16.19
CA PRO A 348 -14.99 -1.11 15.97
C PRO A 348 -14.14 -0.98 17.26
N ARG A 349 -13.10 -1.82 17.39
CA ARG A 349 -12.24 -1.83 18.59
C ARG A 349 -11.40 -0.57 18.73
N GLU A 350 -11.17 0.10 17.61
CA GLU A 350 -10.43 1.34 17.44
C GLU A 350 -11.17 2.55 18.06
N LEU A 351 -12.48 2.41 18.31
CA LEU A 351 -13.32 3.45 18.91
C LEU A 351 -13.50 3.20 20.41
N GLY A 352 -12.81 3.99 21.23
CA GLY A 352 -12.92 3.94 22.69
C GLY A 352 -14.15 4.69 23.19
N VAL A 353 -14.96 4.08 24.05
CA VAL A 353 -16.14 4.72 24.65
C VAL A 353 -15.89 4.96 26.13
N GLY A 354 -15.94 6.23 26.56
CA GLY A 354 -15.69 6.61 27.96
C GLY A 354 -14.23 6.51 28.41
N VAL A 355 -13.29 6.54 27.46
CA VAL A 355 -11.84 6.40 27.72
C VAL A 355 -11.11 7.75 27.84
N GLY A 356 -11.87 8.86 27.82
CA GLY A 356 -11.37 10.23 27.71
C GLY A 356 -11.81 10.90 26.40
N SER A 357 -11.65 12.23 26.33
CA SER A 357 -12.02 13.12 25.23
C SER A 357 -10.83 13.40 24.31
N ASP A 358 -11.04 13.94 23.10
CA ASP A 358 -10.02 14.33 22.11
C ASP A 358 -8.90 15.22 22.70
N PRO A 359 -9.22 16.27 23.49
CA PRO A 359 -8.21 17.04 24.22
C PRO A 359 -7.33 16.19 25.15
N ASP A 360 -7.90 15.22 25.87
CA ASP A 360 -7.16 14.47 26.90
C ASP A 360 -5.96 13.72 26.31
N ALA A 361 -6.14 13.02 25.18
CA ALA A 361 -5.01 12.35 24.54
C ALA A 361 -4.21 13.18 23.56
N LEU A 362 -4.63 14.42 23.28
CA LEU A 362 -3.69 15.38 22.69
C LEU A 362 -2.73 15.91 23.76
N ALA A 363 -3.24 16.13 24.98
CA ALA A 363 -2.46 16.61 26.11
C ALA A 363 -1.46 15.54 26.62
N ASP A 364 -1.88 14.28 26.66
CA ASP A 364 -1.04 13.17 27.13
C ASP A 364 -1.09 11.96 26.16
N PRO A 365 -0.04 11.77 25.33
CA PRO A 365 0.11 10.62 24.45
C PRO A 365 0.23 9.26 25.16
N SER A 366 0.42 9.24 26.48
CA SER A 366 0.48 8.01 27.29
C SER A 366 -0.85 7.65 27.97
N SER A 367 -1.85 8.54 27.89
CA SER A 367 -3.16 8.33 28.50
C SER A 367 -3.95 7.18 27.86
N ALA A 368 -4.94 6.66 28.59
CA ALA A 368 -5.86 5.63 28.06
C ALA A 368 -6.57 6.08 26.77
N ALA A 369 -6.86 7.38 26.64
CA ALA A 369 -7.48 7.97 25.47
C ALA A 369 -6.58 7.91 24.22
N ALA A 370 -5.25 7.90 24.38
CA ALA A 370 -4.28 7.88 23.27
C ALA A 370 -4.10 6.47 22.69
N LEU A 371 -4.56 5.44 23.41
CA LEU A 371 -4.53 4.05 22.95
C LEU A 371 -5.59 3.76 21.85
N PHE A 372 -6.53 4.67 21.63
CA PHE A 372 -7.61 4.52 20.66
C PHE A 372 -7.48 5.53 19.51
N GLU A 373 -7.88 5.13 18.30
CA GLU A 373 -7.87 6.01 17.13
C GLU A 373 -8.93 7.11 17.23
N ALA A 374 -10.06 6.81 17.91
CA ALA A 374 -11.17 7.72 18.07
C ALA A 374 -11.93 7.47 19.37
N ARG A 375 -12.70 8.47 19.84
CA ARG A 375 -13.26 8.49 21.19
C ARG A 375 -14.72 8.94 21.20
N LEU A 376 -15.57 8.28 21.97
CA LEU A 376 -16.94 8.73 22.27
C LEU A 376 -17.15 8.90 23.78
N PRO A 377 -18.09 9.77 24.20
CA PRO A 377 -18.35 9.98 25.62
C PRO A 377 -18.87 8.71 26.31
N ALA A 378 -18.70 8.63 27.63
CA ALA A 378 -19.18 7.49 28.41
C ALA A 378 -20.69 7.23 28.19
N GLY A 379 -21.06 5.96 28.05
CA GLY A 379 -22.45 5.55 27.81
C GLY A 379 -22.99 5.82 26.39
N TRP A 380 -22.15 6.23 25.44
CA TRP A 380 -22.56 6.37 24.04
C TRP A 380 -22.59 5.04 23.30
N THR A 381 -23.81 4.57 23.02
CA THR A 381 -24.06 3.38 22.20
C THR A 381 -24.15 3.73 20.71
N VAL A 382 -24.14 2.72 19.84
CA VAL A 382 -24.40 2.90 18.40
C VAL A 382 -25.72 3.63 18.17
N GLY A 383 -26.78 3.22 18.86
CA GLY A 383 -28.12 3.83 18.74
C GLY A 383 -28.16 5.28 19.20
N ARG A 384 -27.55 5.61 20.35
CA ARG A 384 -27.48 6.99 20.85
C ARG A 384 -26.70 7.89 19.89
N THR A 385 -25.55 7.43 19.43
CA THR A 385 -24.68 8.17 18.51
C THR A 385 -25.39 8.41 17.17
N LYS A 386 -26.01 7.37 16.62
CA LYS A 386 -26.85 7.45 15.42
C LYS A 386 -27.97 8.49 15.57
N LYS A 387 -28.69 8.47 16.69
CA LYS A 387 -29.76 9.44 16.97
C LYS A 387 -29.21 10.88 17.05
N ALA A 388 -28.10 11.09 17.74
CA ALA A 388 -27.48 12.41 17.87
C ALA A 388 -26.98 12.95 16.51
N ILE A 389 -26.31 12.11 15.71
CA ILE A 389 -25.88 12.49 14.37
C ILE A 389 -27.09 12.84 13.48
N LEU A 390 -28.15 12.03 13.47
CA LEU A 390 -29.34 12.30 12.64
C LEU A 390 -30.14 13.51 13.11
N LYS A 391 -30.05 13.90 14.38
CA LYS A 391 -30.63 15.16 14.86
C LYS A 391 -30.00 16.36 14.14
N ARG A 392 -28.67 16.35 13.95
CA ARG A 392 -27.94 17.41 13.24
C ARG A 392 -27.92 17.23 11.72
N HIS A 393 -27.88 15.99 11.25
CA HIS A 393 -27.73 15.63 9.84
C HIS A 393 -28.85 14.67 9.37
N PRO A 394 -30.12 15.12 9.36
CA PRO A 394 -31.26 14.24 9.09
C PRO A 394 -31.17 13.57 7.71
N VAL A 395 -30.65 14.28 6.71
CA VAL A 395 -30.52 13.80 5.33
C VAL A 395 -29.59 12.58 5.21
N LEU A 396 -28.58 12.45 6.09
CA LEU A 396 -27.63 11.33 6.02
C LEU A 396 -28.26 9.98 6.35
N LYS A 397 -29.48 9.95 6.90
CA LYS A 397 -30.26 8.72 7.05
C LYS A 397 -30.39 7.97 5.73
N GLU A 398 -30.53 8.71 4.63
CA GLU A 398 -30.66 8.15 3.27
C GLU A 398 -29.33 7.64 2.70
N ALA A 399 -28.18 7.96 3.30
CA ALA A 399 -26.87 7.45 2.87
C ALA A 399 -26.48 6.14 3.56
N TRP A 400 -27.06 5.82 4.73
CA TRP A 400 -26.57 4.75 5.58
C TRP A 400 -27.13 3.37 5.25
N GLY A 401 -26.33 2.33 5.51
CA GLY A 401 -26.72 0.95 5.23
C GLY A 401 -26.73 0.61 3.73
N LYS A 402 -26.07 1.42 2.91
CA LYS A 402 -25.99 1.26 1.45
C LYS A 402 -24.55 0.99 0.96
N ALA A 403 -23.61 0.81 1.89
CA ALA A 403 -22.17 0.64 1.59
C ALA A 403 -21.59 1.71 0.65
N LEU A 404 -22.07 2.96 0.75
CA LEU A 404 -21.66 4.07 -0.11
C LEU A 404 -20.18 4.41 0.01
N GLY A 405 -19.53 4.10 1.14
CA GLY A 405 -18.14 4.49 1.42
C GLY A 405 -17.16 4.17 0.28
N TYR A 406 -17.28 3.02 -0.38
CA TYR A 406 -16.40 2.68 -1.51
C TYR A 406 -16.65 3.54 -2.76
N GLN A 407 -17.91 3.92 -3.04
CA GLN A 407 -18.22 4.85 -4.13
C GLN A 407 -17.78 6.27 -3.78
N LEU A 408 -17.90 6.69 -2.52
CA LEU A 408 -17.41 7.99 -2.06
C LEU A 408 -15.87 8.09 -2.16
N MET A 409 -15.14 7.01 -1.85
CA MET A 409 -13.69 6.94 -2.12
C MET A 409 -13.37 7.15 -3.60
N PHE A 410 -14.19 6.58 -4.49
CA PHE A 410 -14.00 6.73 -5.93
C PHE A 410 -14.24 8.16 -6.39
N GLU A 411 -15.33 8.78 -5.94
CA GLU A 411 -15.63 10.18 -6.22
C GLU A 411 -14.53 11.12 -5.70
N GLU A 412 -14.04 10.89 -4.49
CA GLU A 412 -12.90 11.59 -3.92
C GLU A 412 -11.64 11.43 -4.79
N SER A 413 -11.34 10.21 -5.25
CA SER A 413 -10.19 9.97 -6.11
C SER A 413 -10.29 10.71 -7.45
N ARG A 414 -11.51 10.87 -7.99
CA ARG A 414 -11.77 11.60 -9.23
C ARG A 414 -11.51 13.10 -9.04
N ILE A 415 -11.96 13.65 -7.91
CA ILE A 415 -11.70 15.05 -7.52
C ILE A 415 -10.19 15.29 -7.39
N LEU A 416 -9.48 14.41 -6.66
CA LEU A 416 -8.03 14.54 -6.50
C LEU A 416 -7.29 14.46 -7.84
N LEU A 417 -7.62 13.48 -8.69
CA LEU A 417 -7.00 13.34 -10.00
C LEU A 417 -7.27 14.54 -10.91
N ARG A 418 -8.47 15.14 -10.83
CA ARG A 418 -8.80 16.37 -11.56
C ARG A 418 -7.93 17.54 -11.10
N ALA A 419 -7.77 17.72 -9.78
CA ALA A 419 -6.90 18.74 -9.22
C ALA A 419 -5.42 18.53 -9.61
N LEU A 420 -4.92 17.29 -9.53
CA LEU A 420 -3.56 16.93 -9.94
C LEU A 420 -3.33 17.21 -11.43
N ASN A 421 -4.30 16.89 -12.31
CA ASN A 421 -4.19 17.21 -13.73
C ASN A 421 -4.10 18.72 -13.97
N ALA A 422 -4.95 19.51 -13.31
CA ALA A 422 -4.89 20.98 -13.45
C ALA A 422 -3.55 21.55 -12.95
N LEU A 423 -2.99 20.99 -11.89
CA LEU A 423 -1.66 21.35 -11.39
C LEU A 423 -0.55 20.96 -12.38
N MET A 424 -0.63 19.78 -12.99
CA MET A 424 0.30 19.35 -14.04
C MET A 424 0.23 20.24 -15.28
N ASP A 425 -0.97 20.62 -15.71
CA ASP A 425 -1.17 21.56 -16.83
C ASP A 425 -0.53 22.92 -16.52
N ALA A 426 -0.53 23.33 -15.25
CA ALA A 426 0.16 24.52 -14.76
C ALA A 426 1.66 24.30 -14.48
N SER A 427 2.22 23.12 -14.78
CA SER A 427 3.61 22.73 -14.48
C SER A 427 3.98 22.82 -12.99
N ILE A 428 3.03 22.54 -12.10
CA ILE A 428 3.21 22.53 -10.64
C ILE A 428 3.24 21.08 -10.14
N PRO A 429 4.41 20.55 -9.70
CA PRO A 429 4.47 19.24 -9.08
C PRO A 429 3.72 19.19 -7.74
N ALA A 430 2.84 18.20 -7.62
CA ALA A 430 2.07 17.93 -6.41
C ALA A 430 2.02 16.43 -6.11
N LEU A 431 2.12 16.09 -4.83
CA LEU A 431 2.20 14.70 -4.36
C LEU A 431 0.87 14.30 -3.71
N ALA A 432 0.18 13.33 -4.28
CA ALA A 432 -1.12 12.87 -3.79
C ALA A 432 -1.06 12.30 -2.36
N LEU A 433 -1.99 12.67 -1.48
CA LEU A 433 -2.15 12.12 -0.13
C LEU A 433 -3.63 11.85 0.17
N HIS A 434 -4.17 10.70 -0.24
CA HIS A 434 -5.58 10.34 -0.05
C HIS A 434 -6.57 11.43 -0.50
N ASP A 435 -7.16 12.20 0.42
CA ASP A 435 -8.08 13.32 0.19
C ASP A 435 -7.38 14.69 0.18
N GLY A 436 -6.06 14.70 0.00
CA GLY A 436 -5.23 15.88 -0.01
C GLY A 436 -4.01 15.73 -0.92
N LEU A 437 -3.13 16.72 -0.88
CA LEU A 437 -1.86 16.73 -1.59
C LEU A 437 -0.79 17.54 -0.86
N LEU A 438 0.47 17.26 -1.19
CA LEU A 438 1.61 18.10 -0.86
C LEU A 438 2.00 18.92 -2.08
N VAL A 439 2.32 20.19 -1.89
CA VAL A 439 2.75 21.10 -2.95
C VAL A 439 3.79 22.08 -2.39
N GLN A 440 4.59 22.72 -3.24
CA GLN A 440 5.44 23.83 -2.84
C GLN A 440 4.66 24.86 -1.99
N THR A 441 5.25 25.30 -0.89
CA THR A 441 4.65 26.30 0.01
C THR A 441 4.21 27.55 -0.76
N SER A 442 5.07 28.04 -1.67
CA SER A 442 4.79 29.21 -2.52
C SER A 442 3.60 29.02 -3.47
N ARG A 443 3.19 27.78 -3.75
CA ARG A 443 2.09 27.41 -4.66
C ARG A 443 0.84 26.94 -3.92
N SER A 444 0.86 26.93 -2.58
CA SER A 444 -0.24 26.48 -1.72
C SER A 444 -1.58 27.15 -2.08
N ALA A 445 -1.60 28.49 -2.23
CA ALA A 445 -2.82 29.22 -2.59
C ALA A 445 -3.38 28.85 -3.98
N ALA A 446 -2.51 28.67 -4.98
CA ALA A 446 -2.93 28.25 -6.31
C ALA A 446 -3.45 26.81 -6.32
N ALA A 447 -2.77 25.90 -5.63
CA ALA A 447 -3.21 24.52 -5.50
C ALA A 447 -4.54 24.39 -4.77
N LYS A 448 -4.76 25.21 -3.73
CA LYS A 448 -6.04 25.32 -3.04
C LYS A 448 -7.18 25.65 -4.02
N LEU A 449 -7.00 26.65 -4.89
CA LEU A 449 -8.00 27.02 -5.90
C LEU A 449 -8.30 25.88 -6.87
N PHE A 450 -7.27 25.18 -7.37
CA PHE A 450 -7.46 24.03 -8.26
C PHE A 450 -8.20 22.87 -7.57
N MET A 451 -7.93 22.64 -6.28
CA MET A 451 -8.64 21.64 -5.49
C MET A 451 -10.12 22.01 -5.30
N GLU A 452 -10.41 23.24 -4.89
CA GLU A 452 -11.80 23.71 -4.70
C GLU A 452 -12.59 23.67 -6.02
N GLN A 453 -11.96 24.08 -7.13
CA GLN A 453 -12.56 23.99 -8.47
C GLN A 453 -12.82 22.53 -8.88
N ALA A 454 -11.87 21.62 -8.64
CA ALA A 454 -12.04 20.20 -8.96
C ALA A 454 -13.21 19.56 -8.18
N ALA A 455 -13.41 19.97 -6.92
CA ALA A 455 -14.55 19.53 -6.12
C ALA A 455 -15.88 20.03 -6.72
N CYS A 456 -15.96 21.30 -7.11
CA CYS A 456 -17.14 21.87 -7.76
C CYS A 456 -17.44 21.16 -9.10
N GLU A 457 -16.44 20.92 -9.94
CA GLU A 457 -16.62 20.29 -11.25
C GLU A 457 -17.10 18.84 -11.17
N ILE A 458 -16.58 18.06 -10.22
CA ILE A 458 -16.86 16.61 -10.13
C ILE A 458 -18.06 16.32 -9.23
N ALA A 459 -18.13 16.93 -8.03
CA ALA A 459 -19.20 16.67 -7.08
C ALA A 459 -20.35 17.68 -7.14
N GLY A 460 -20.22 18.77 -7.89
CA GLY A 460 -21.23 19.83 -7.96
C GLY A 460 -21.39 20.61 -6.65
N MET A 461 -20.36 20.64 -5.81
CA MET A 461 -20.38 21.30 -4.50
C MET A 461 -19.01 21.86 -4.13
N ASP A 462 -19.01 23.01 -3.45
CA ASP A 462 -17.82 23.57 -2.82
C ASP A 462 -17.41 22.74 -1.60
N ILE A 463 -16.20 22.19 -1.66
CA ILE A 463 -15.57 21.46 -0.56
C ILE A 463 -14.38 22.29 -0.08
N PRO A 464 -14.44 22.89 1.12
CA PRO A 464 -13.36 23.74 1.62
C PRO A 464 -12.05 22.97 1.73
N VAL A 465 -10.95 23.63 1.34
CA VAL A 465 -9.60 23.09 1.47
C VAL A 465 -8.85 23.83 2.57
N THR A 466 -8.25 23.07 3.47
CA THR A 466 -7.41 23.60 4.55
C THR A 466 -5.94 23.39 4.23
N ALA A 467 -5.14 24.43 4.46
CA ALA A 467 -3.68 24.33 4.43
C ALA A 467 -3.15 24.11 5.85
N LYS A 468 -2.17 23.23 5.97
CA LYS A 468 -1.29 23.12 7.13
C LYS A 468 0.12 23.39 6.62
N ASP A 469 0.74 24.40 7.21
CA ASP A 469 2.14 24.75 6.97
C ASP A 469 3.07 23.82 7.75
#